data_AF-B3EMW7-F1
#
_entry.id   AF-B3EMW7-F1
#
_cell.length_a   1.000
_cell.length_b   1.000
_cell.length_c   1.000
_cell.angle_alpha   90.00
_cell.angle_beta   90.00
_cell.angle_gamma   90.00
#
_symmetry.space_group_name_H-M   'P 1'
#
loop_
_entity.id
_entity.type
_entity.pdbx_description
1 polymer ?
#
loop_
_entity_poly.entity_id
_entity_poly.type
_entity_poly.pdbx_seq_one_letter_code
_entity_poly.pdbx_strand_id
1 'polypeptide(L)' 'MKSSQKKHKTAKKKTTPMPFEKFNYLLVGIGAAVIAFSYGVMYLENSANGFFALNIAPITLPGSYALILFALLYRRKA' A
#
# COMPACT_ATOMS: atom_id res chain seq x y z
N MET A 1 -8.68 -53.78 -16.18
CA MET A 1 -8.18 -52.41 -16.42
C MET A 1 -8.39 -51.58 -15.16
N LYS A 2 -7.38 -51.40 -14.30
CA LYS A 2 -7.47 -50.56 -13.10
C LYS A 2 -6.78 -49.23 -13.40
N SER A 3 -7.57 -48.23 -13.76
CA SER A 3 -7.12 -46.85 -13.94
C SER A 3 -6.69 -46.30 -12.58
N SER A 4 -5.37 -46.21 -12.37
CA SER A 4 -4.77 -45.64 -11.17
C SER A 4 -4.85 -44.11 -11.28
N GLN A 5 -5.88 -43.52 -10.66
CA GLN A 5 -5.95 -42.08 -10.49
C GLN A 5 -4.83 -41.63 -9.55
N LYS A 6 -3.75 -41.08 -10.12
CA LYS A 6 -2.74 -40.32 -9.37
C LYS A 6 -3.42 -39.08 -8.79
N LYS A 7 -3.78 -39.14 -7.50
CA LYS A 7 -4.16 -37.97 -6.69
C LYS A 7 -3.04 -36.93 -6.79
N HIS A 8 -3.28 -35.84 -7.50
CA HIS A 8 -2.49 -34.62 -7.38
C HIS A 8 -2.59 -34.14 -5.92
N LYS A 9 -1.57 -34.43 -5.12
CA LYS A 9 -1.38 -33.80 -3.82
C LYS A 9 -1.08 -32.33 -4.12
N THR A 10 -2.09 -31.48 -4.04
CA THR A 10 -1.93 -30.03 -4.00
C THR A 10 -1.01 -29.71 -2.83
N ALA A 11 0.22 -29.30 -3.14
CA ALA A 11 1.19 -28.89 -2.14
C ALA A 11 0.56 -27.76 -1.34
N LYS A 12 0.23 -28.01 -0.06
CA LYS A 12 -0.20 -26.98 0.88
C LYS A 12 0.92 -25.95 0.93
N LYS A 13 0.71 -24.82 0.24
CA LYS A 13 1.60 -23.66 0.25
C LYS A 13 1.76 -23.27 1.72
N LYS A 14 2.95 -23.46 2.29
CA LYS A 14 3.26 -22.95 3.63
C LYS A 14 3.02 -21.44 3.58
N THR A 15 1.92 -21.00 4.17
CA THR A 15 1.61 -19.58 4.32
C THR A 15 2.53 -19.07 5.41
N THR A 16 3.69 -18.55 5.02
CA THR A 16 4.50 -17.74 5.93
C THR A 16 3.60 -16.66 6.51
N PRO A 17 3.47 -16.55 7.85
CA PRO A 17 2.65 -15.52 8.45
C PRO A 17 3.25 -14.16 8.05
N MET A 18 2.53 -13.40 7.22
CA MET A 18 2.93 -12.06 6.88
C MET A 18 2.77 -11.16 8.12
N PRO A 19 3.68 -10.21 8.36
CA PRO A 19 3.67 -9.39 9.57
C PRO A 19 2.44 -8.48 9.71
N PHE A 20 1.76 -8.19 8.58
CA PHE A 20 0.59 -7.32 8.49
C PHE A 20 -0.57 -8.00 7.74
N GLU A 21 -1.81 -7.57 8.02
CA GLU A 21 -2.97 -7.96 7.23
C GLU A 21 -2.92 -7.36 5.83
N LYS A 22 -3.59 -8.03 4.87
CA LYS A 22 -3.73 -7.53 3.48
C LYS A 22 -4.27 -6.10 3.43
N PHE A 23 -5.17 -5.75 4.35
CA PHE A 23 -5.77 -4.42 4.43
C PHE A 23 -4.74 -3.34 4.79
N ASN A 24 -3.82 -3.63 5.71
CA ASN A 24 -2.74 -2.71 6.07
C ASN A 24 -1.79 -2.48 4.88
N TYR A 25 -1.47 -3.54 4.13
CA TYR A 25 -0.68 -3.38 2.89
C TYR A 25 -1.40 -2.53 1.83
N LEU A 26 -2.72 -2.67 1.71
CA LEU A 26 -3.52 -1.84 0.82
C LEU A 26 -3.44 -0.35 1.22
N LEU A 27 -3.63 -0.06 2.51
CA LEU A 27 -3.52 1.30 3.04
C LEU A 27 -2.13 1.90 2.82
N VAL A 28 -1.06 1.15 3.09
CA VAL A 28 0.32 1.59 2.80
C VAL A 28 0.48 1.89 1.30
N GLY A 29 -0.04 1.02 0.43
CA GLY A 29 -0.01 1.23 -1.02
C GLY A 29 -0.74 2.51 -1.46
N ILE A 30 -1.91 2.78 -0.88
CA ILE A 30 -2.67 4.02 -1.14
C ILE A 30 -1.87 5.23 -0.68
N GLY A 31 -1.33 5.23 0.53
CA GLY A 31 -0.53 6.34 1.04
C GLY A 31 0.70 6.62 0.17
N ALA A 32 1.40 5.57 -0.25
CA ALA A 32 2.55 5.69 -1.15
C ALA A 32 2.14 6.24 -2.53
N ALA A 33 1.00 5.81 -3.07
CA ALA A 33 0.47 6.31 -4.34
C ALA A 33 0.10 7.80 -4.26
N VAL A 34 -0.49 8.24 -3.14
CA VAL A 34 -0.81 9.66 -2.94
C VAL A 34 0.47 10.50 -2.85
N ILE A 35 1.51 10.04 -2.15
CA ILE A 35 2.82 10.72 -2.12
C ILE A 35 3.40 10.86 -3.52
N ALA A 36 3.44 9.75 -4.28
CA ALA A 36 3.95 9.75 -5.65
C ALA A 36 3.15 10.69 -6.55
N PHE A 37 1.83 10.71 -6.42
CA PHE A 37 0.96 11.62 -7.16
C PHE A 37 1.20 13.08 -6.79
N SER A 38 1.30 13.41 -5.50
CA SER A 38 1.57 14.77 -5.04
C SER A 38 2.88 15.31 -5.61
N TYR A 39 3.96 14.53 -5.53
CA TYR A 39 5.22 14.93 -6.14
C TYR A 39 5.16 14.95 -7.67
N GLY A 40 4.41 14.04 -8.29
CA GLY A 40 4.20 14.04 -9.74
C GLY A 40 3.52 15.32 -10.22
N VAL A 41 2.50 15.80 -9.53
CA VAL A 41 1.83 17.07 -9.86
C VAL A 41 2.76 18.26 -9.66
N MET A 42 3.51 18.30 -8.54
CA MET A 42 4.49 19.38 -8.31
C MET A 42 5.61 19.37 -9.36
N TYR A 43 6.03 18.19 -9.80
CA TYR A 43 7.00 18.03 -10.86
C TYR A 43 6.47 18.60 -12.19
N LEU A 44 5.21 18.32 -12.53
CA LEU A 44 4.57 18.89 -13.72
C LEU A 44 4.41 20.41 -13.63
N GLU A 45 4.14 20.94 -12.43
CA GLU A 45 4.06 22.38 -12.19
C GLU A 45 5.43 23.08 -12.28
N ASN A 46 6.52 22.32 -12.09
CA ASN A 46 7.92 22.74 -12.22
C ASN A 46 8.25 24.07 -11.52
N SER A 47 7.56 24.35 -10.40
CA SER A 47 7.71 25.56 -9.62
C SER A 47 7.59 25.23 -8.15
N ALA A 48 8.60 25.62 -7.37
CA ALA A 48 8.58 25.48 -5.92
C ALA A 48 7.48 26.34 -5.27
N ASN A 49 7.09 27.43 -5.95
CA ASN A 49 6.00 28.32 -5.55
C ASN A 49 4.69 28.00 -6.31
N GLY A 50 4.59 26.78 -6.85
CA GLY A 50 3.39 26.31 -7.51
C GLY A 50 2.17 26.33 -6.58
N PHE A 51 0.98 26.54 -7.15
CA PHE A 51 -0.28 26.48 -6.44
C PHE A 51 -0.45 25.16 -5.69
N PHE A 52 -0.06 24.04 -6.29
CA PHE A 52 -0.18 22.73 -5.64
C PHE A 52 0.83 22.59 -4.49
N ALA A 53 2.06 23.06 -4.70
CA ALA A 53 3.11 23.05 -3.67
C ALA A 53 2.74 23.90 -2.45
N LEU A 54 2.14 25.08 -2.64
CA LEU A 54 1.81 26.00 -1.55
C LEU A 54 0.50 25.66 -0.82
N ASN A 55 -0.53 25.20 -1.53
CA ASN A 55 -1.87 25.07 -0.95
C ASN A 55 -2.26 23.63 -0.67
N ILE A 56 -1.85 22.70 -1.53
CA ILE A 56 -2.32 21.31 -1.47
C ILE A 56 -1.31 20.43 -0.73
N ALA A 57 -0.03 20.55 -1.08
CA ALA A 57 1.07 19.78 -0.48
C ALA A 57 1.09 19.76 1.05
N PRO A 58 0.91 20.91 1.75
CA PRO A 58 0.99 20.96 3.21
C PRO A 58 -0.08 20.11 3.90
N ILE A 59 -1.14 19.74 3.18
CA ILE A 59 -2.21 18.88 3.69
C ILE A 59 -2.03 17.45 3.16
N THR A 60 -1.76 17.29 1.87
CA THR A 60 -1.73 15.95 1.24
C THR A 60 -0.54 15.11 1.71
N LEU A 61 0.64 15.72 1.85
CA LEU A 61 1.83 14.99 2.29
C LEU A 61 1.70 14.53 3.75
N PRO A 62 1.43 15.42 4.74
CA PRO A 62 1.20 14.98 6.11
C PRO A 62 0.05 13.99 6.24
N GLY A 63 -1.05 14.20 5.50
CA GLY A 63 -2.17 13.26 5.46
C GLY A 63 -1.78 11.86 4.96
N SER A 64 -0.93 11.79 3.93
CA SER A 64 -0.43 10.52 3.41
C SER A 64 0.50 9.81 4.40
N TYR A 65 1.40 10.56 5.05
CA TYR A 65 2.24 9.99 6.11
C TYR A 65 1.41 9.51 7.30
N ALA A 66 0.40 10.28 7.71
CA ALA A 66 -0.53 9.87 8.77
C ALA A 66 -1.29 8.59 8.39
N LEU A 67 -1.73 8.45 7.14
CA LEU A 67 -2.38 7.25 6.63
C LEU A 67 -1.44 6.05 6.65
N ILE A 68 -0.18 6.20 6.23
CA ILE A 68 0.83 5.13 6.28
C ILE A 68 1.12 4.74 7.74
N LEU A 69 1.30 5.72 8.63
CA LEU A 69 1.50 5.49 10.05
C LEU A 69 0.30 4.76 10.66
N PHE A 70 -0.92 5.18 10.32
CA PHE A 70 -2.14 4.48 10.72
C PHE A 70 -2.16 3.04 10.21
N ALA A 71 -1.79 2.81 8.95
CA ALA A 71 -1.72 1.47 8.36
C ALA A 71 -0.71 0.55 9.07
N LEU A 72 0.41 1.12 9.50
CA LEU A 72 1.46 0.41 10.22
C LEU A 72 1.09 0.13 11.68
N LEU A 73 0.51 1.13 12.36
CA LEU A 73 0.18 1.07 13.78
C LEU A 73 -1.13 0.34 14.06
N TYR A 74 -2.08 0.38 13.10
CA TYR A 74 -3.34 -0.32 13.19
C TYR A 74 -3.11 -1.82 13.03
N ARG A 75 -2.84 -2.46 14.15
CA ARG A 75 -2.84 -3.91 14.27
C ARG A 75 -4.21 -4.32 14.79
N ARG A 76 -5.09 -4.76 13.89
CA ARG A 76 -6.27 -5.51 14.31
C ARG A 76 -5.76 -6.74 15.05
N LYS A 77 -5.96 -6.79 16.38
CA LYS A 77 -5.66 -8.00 17.16
C LYS A 77 -6.50 -9.11 16.55
N ALA A 78 -5.83 -10.05 15.90
CA ALA A 78 -6.42 -11.31 15.46
C ALA A 78 -6.60 -12.23 16.68
#